data_AF-F8LD51-F1
#
_entry.id   AF-F8LD51-F1
#
_cell.length_a   1.000
_cell.length_b   1.000
_cell.length_c   1.000
_cell.angle_alpha   90.00
_cell.angle_beta   90.00
_cell.angle_gamma   90.00
#
_symmetry.space_group_name_H-M   'P 1'
#
loop_
_entity.id
_entity.type
_entity.pdbx_description
1 polymer ?
#
loop_
_entity_poly.entity_id
_entity_poly.type
_entity_poly.pdbx_seq_one_letter_code
_entity_poly.pdbx_strand_id
1 'polypeptide(L)'
;MRLRKFMSKVGRNDPCPCGSGKKYKQCCWNKRLPLGKRKFKASVIKSGLMKEFPDLMERTFGEAIKGEEGSNLKEALSSIVPKPEEMPEIDANQSLKEYLEASEEAKKKRSEDDSA
;
A
#
# COMPACT_ATOMS: atom_id res chain seq x y z
N MET A 1 0.37 -39.78 -9.03
CA MET A 1 1.08 -38.71 -8.30
C MET A 1 0.12 -37.53 -8.10
N ARG A 2 -0.24 -37.19 -6.85
CA ARG A 2 -1.12 -36.03 -6.57
C ARG A 2 -0.28 -34.76 -6.63
N LEU A 3 -0.50 -33.92 -7.63
CA LEU A 3 0.01 -32.54 -7.67
C LEU A 3 -0.60 -31.76 -6.49
N ARG A 4 0.20 -31.44 -5.46
CA ARG A 4 -0.19 -30.44 -4.47
C ARG A 4 0.14 -29.05 -5.02
N LYS A 5 -0.80 -28.45 -5.75
CA LYS A 5 -0.81 -27.00 -5.95
C LYS A 5 -1.94 -26.41 -5.11
N PHE A 6 -1.58 -26.05 -3.89
CA PHE A 6 -2.37 -25.21 -3.01
C PHE A 6 -1.39 -24.25 -2.36
N MET A 7 -1.23 -23.04 -2.92
CA MET A 7 -0.68 -21.92 -2.16
C MET A 7 -1.77 -21.40 -1.21
N SER A 8 -2.31 -22.30 -0.38
CA SER A 8 -3.15 -21.95 0.74
C SER A 8 -2.31 -21.12 1.70
N LYS A 9 -2.86 -20.03 2.24
CA LYS A 9 -2.26 -19.34 3.38
C LYS A 9 -2.01 -20.37 4.48
N VAL A 10 -0.74 -20.70 4.74
CA VAL A 10 -0.37 -21.67 5.77
C VAL A 10 -0.80 -21.12 7.13
N GLY A 11 -1.64 -21.85 7.84
CA GLY A 11 -2.09 -21.48 9.17
C GLY A 11 -0.94 -21.56 10.19
N ARG A 12 -0.98 -20.72 11.23
CA ARG A 12 0.09 -20.67 12.26
C ARG A 12 0.37 -22.02 12.94
N ASN A 13 -0.63 -22.89 13.07
CA ASN A 13 -0.47 -24.19 13.74
C ASN A 13 -0.15 -25.34 12.78
N ASP A 14 -0.20 -25.13 11.47
CA ASP A 14 0.02 -26.17 10.46
C ASP A 14 1.48 -26.62 10.42
N PRO A 15 1.78 -27.84 9.92
CA PRO A 15 3.15 -28.26 9.69
C PRO A 15 3.87 -27.28 8.76
N CYS A 16 5.08 -26.89 9.14
CA CYS A 16 5.82 -25.86 8.43
C CYS A 16 6.22 -26.35 7.03
N PRO A 17 5.97 -25.58 5.95
CA PRO A 17 6.22 -26.00 4.57
C PRO A 17 7.71 -26.16 4.23
N CYS A 18 8.63 -25.75 5.11
CA CYS A 18 10.06 -25.97 4.95
C CYS A 18 10.51 -27.41 5.26
N GLY A 19 9.58 -28.31 5.60
CA GLY A 19 9.89 -29.72 5.86
C GLY A 19 10.47 -30.01 7.24
N SER A 20 10.49 -29.04 8.15
CA SER A 20 11.11 -29.23 9.48
C SER A 20 10.28 -30.06 10.46
N GLY A 21 9.07 -30.50 10.09
CA GLY A 21 8.14 -31.23 10.97
C GLY A 21 7.54 -30.43 12.15
N LYS A 22 7.91 -29.15 12.30
CA LYS A 22 7.46 -28.26 13.40
C LYS A 22 6.22 -27.46 12.96
N LYS A 23 5.40 -26.97 13.91
CA LYS A 23 4.30 -26.03 13.61
C LYS A 23 4.85 -24.74 12.99
N TYR A 24 4.15 -24.14 12.03
CA TYR A 24 4.60 -22.96 11.29
C TYR A 24 4.99 -21.79 12.22
N LYS A 25 4.20 -21.55 13.28
CA LYS A 25 4.45 -20.54 14.31
C LYS A 25 5.76 -20.75 15.09
N GLN A 26 6.22 -22.00 15.22
CA GLN A 26 7.45 -22.38 15.93
C GLN A 26 8.64 -22.57 14.98
N CYS A 27 8.44 -22.36 13.68
CA CYS A 27 9.48 -22.50 12.67
C CYS A 27 9.59 -21.22 11.83
N CYS A 28 9.09 -21.22 10.60
CA CYS A 28 9.31 -20.11 9.66
C CYS A 28 8.59 -18.81 10.02
N TRP A 29 7.53 -18.84 10.85
CA TRP A 29 6.81 -17.63 11.25
C TRP A 29 7.68 -16.65 12.05
N ASN A 30 8.45 -17.16 13.01
CA ASN A 30 9.37 -16.37 13.84
C ASN A 30 10.74 -16.23 13.20
N LYS A 31 11.09 -17.09 12.22
CA LYS A 31 12.23 -16.88 11.33
C LYS A 31 11.91 -15.87 10.23
N ARG A 32 11.08 -14.85 10.48
CA ARG A 32 11.29 -13.58 9.77
C ARG A 32 12.77 -13.33 9.98
N LEU A 33 13.54 -13.46 8.88
CA LEU A 33 14.97 -13.25 8.87
C LEU A 33 15.23 -12.00 9.68
N PRO A 34 16.38 -11.85 10.34
CA PRO A 34 16.75 -10.55 10.85
C PRO A 34 16.71 -9.59 9.64
N LEU A 35 15.56 -8.94 9.44
CA LEU A 35 15.42 -7.59 8.92
C LEU A 35 15.99 -6.68 10.03
N GLY A 36 17.08 -7.10 10.66
CA GLY A 36 17.94 -6.27 11.46
C GLY A 36 18.42 -5.24 10.50
N LYS A 37 17.72 -4.10 10.54
CA LYS A 37 18.05 -2.81 9.96
C LYS A 37 19.18 -2.95 8.95
N ARG A 38 18.89 -3.55 7.78
CA ARG A 38 19.89 -3.53 6.70
C ARG A 38 20.02 -2.05 6.40
N LYS A 39 21.16 -1.47 6.80
CA LYS A 39 21.46 -0.07 6.52
C LYS A 39 21.58 0.00 5.01
N PHE A 40 20.48 0.29 4.32
CA PHE A 40 20.52 0.59 2.91
C PHE A 40 21.38 1.84 2.78
N LYS A 41 22.63 1.67 2.36
CA LYS A 41 23.47 2.78 1.93
C LYS A 41 22.96 3.19 0.56
N ALA A 42 21.94 4.05 0.53
CA ALA A 42 21.58 4.75 -0.69
C ALA A 42 22.68 5.79 -0.92
N SER A 43 23.53 5.56 -1.91
CA SER A 43 24.31 6.64 -2.51
C SER A 43 23.42 7.30 -3.54
N VAL A 44 23.25 8.61 -3.45
CA VAL A 44 22.66 9.37 -4.55
C VAL A 44 23.59 9.16 -5.74
N ILE A 45 23.13 8.40 -6.73
CA ILE A 45 23.80 8.37 -8.02
C ILE A 45 23.71 9.82 -8.50
N LYS A 46 24.86 10.51 -8.56
CA LYS A 46 24.96 11.86 -9.10
C LYS A 46 24.09 11.93 -10.34
N SER A 47 23.19 12.90 -10.36
CA SER A 47 22.22 13.25 -11.39
C SER A 47 22.87 13.41 -12.77
N GLY A 48 23.29 12.31 -13.37
CA GLY A 48 24.15 12.28 -14.56
C GLY A 48 24.34 10.90 -15.18
N LEU A 49 23.80 9.82 -14.58
CA LEU A 49 23.70 8.52 -15.24
C LEU A 49 22.24 8.26 -15.69
N MET A 50 21.69 9.21 -16.45
CA MET A 50 20.50 8.97 -17.28
C MET A 50 20.98 8.64 -18.70
N LYS A 51 21.50 7.44 -18.92
CA LYS A 51 21.50 6.82 -20.25
C LYS A 51 21.27 5.32 -20.07
N GLU A 52 20.09 4.90 -20.49
CA GLU A 52 19.71 3.51 -20.79
C GLU A 52 19.41 2.56 -19.61
N PHE A 53 18.53 2.99 -18.70
CA PHE A 53 17.56 2.03 -18.18
C PHE A 53 16.21 2.46 -18.74
N PRO A 54 15.60 1.71 -19.68
CA PRO A 54 14.24 2.00 -20.10
C PRO A 54 13.40 1.91 -18.84
N ASP A 55 12.66 2.97 -18.56
CA ASP A 55 11.78 3.08 -17.40
C ASP A 55 10.97 1.78 -17.36
N LEU A 56 10.90 1.12 -16.22
CA LEU A 56 10.30 -0.23 -16.13
C LEU A 56 8.93 -0.24 -16.82
N MET A 57 8.23 0.90 -16.74
CA MET A 57 6.96 1.19 -17.39
C MET A 57 6.99 1.18 -18.93
N GLU A 58 8.02 1.73 -19.57
CA GLU A 58 8.23 1.61 -21.02
C GLU A 58 8.56 0.17 -21.42
N ARG A 59 9.28 -0.57 -20.56
CA ARG A 59 9.67 -1.95 -20.88
C ARG A 59 8.53 -2.95 -20.66
N THR A 60 7.63 -2.69 -19.72
CA THR A 60 6.47 -3.55 -19.45
C THR A 60 5.24 -3.15 -20.25
N PHE A 61 5.08 -1.87 -20.61
CA PHE A 61 3.86 -1.36 -21.26
C PHE A 61 4.12 -0.48 -22.49
N GLY A 62 5.37 -0.21 -22.88
CA GLY A 62 5.67 0.71 -23.99
C GLY A 62 5.12 0.27 -25.35
N GLU A 63 5.00 -1.04 -25.60
CA GLU A 63 4.30 -1.55 -26.80
C GLU A 63 2.77 -1.35 -26.71
N ALA A 64 2.19 -1.44 -25.51
CA ALA A 64 0.76 -1.20 -25.29
C ALA A 64 0.41 0.30 -25.36
N ILE A 65 1.34 1.18 -25.01
CA ILE A 65 1.13 2.64 -25.02
C ILE A 65 1.35 3.24 -26.42
N LYS A 66 2.20 2.63 -27.26
CA LYS A 66 2.48 3.13 -28.63
C LYS A 66 1.35 2.87 -29.64
N GLY A 67 0.40 2.00 -29.32
CA GLY A 67 -0.75 1.73 -30.16
C GLY A 67 -1.99 2.42 -29.63
N GLU A 68 -2.07 3.75 -29.72
CA GLU A 68 -3.32 4.53 -29.72
C GLU A 68 -2.99 6.02 -29.89
N GLU A 69 -2.62 6.40 -31.13
CA GLU A 69 -3.00 7.73 -31.57
C GLU A 69 -4.51 7.72 -31.80
N GLY A 70 -5.25 8.46 -30.97
CA GLY A 70 -6.58 8.92 -31.37
C GLY A 70 -7.71 8.66 -30.37
N SER A 71 -7.98 9.71 -29.59
CA SER A 71 -9.34 10.17 -29.29
C SER A 71 -10.32 9.19 -28.64
N ASN A 72 -10.20 9.01 -27.33
CA ASN A 72 -11.33 9.29 -26.42
C ASN A 72 -10.97 9.14 -24.94
N LEU A 73 -9.76 8.72 -24.56
CA LEU A 73 -9.46 8.49 -23.14
C LEU A 73 -9.60 9.76 -22.28
N LYS A 74 -9.19 10.92 -22.80
CA LYS A 74 -9.36 12.21 -22.10
C LYS A 74 -10.84 12.62 -22.00
N GLU A 75 -11.62 12.39 -23.04
CA GLU A 75 -13.08 12.68 -23.07
C GLU A 75 -13.86 11.71 -22.17
N ALA A 76 -13.56 10.42 -22.22
CA ALA A 76 -14.10 9.39 -21.35
C ALA A 76 -13.76 9.68 -19.88
N LEU A 77 -12.51 10.02 -19.56
CA LEU A 77 -12.14 10.40 -18.18
C LEU A 77 -12.82 11.69 -17.73
N SER A 78 -12.99 12.69 -18.62
CA SER A 78 -13.67 13.95 -18.26
C SER A 78 -15.15 13.77 -17.93
N SER A 79 -15.76 12.66 -18.40
CA SER A 79 -17.15 12.31 -18.09
C SER A 79 -17.27 11.53 -16.77
N ILE A 80 -16.19 10.89 -16.33
CA ILE A 80 -16.13 10.03 -15.14
C ILE A 80 -15.62 10.78 -13.91
N VAL A 81 -14.66 11.68 -14.11
CA VAL A 81 -14.05 12.48 -13.05
C VAL A 81 -14.79 13.82 -12.99
N PRO A 82 -15.41 14.18 -11.85
CA PRO A 82 -16.03 15.49 -11.70
C PRO A 82 -14.99 16.57 -11.95
N LYS A 83 -15.40 17.66 -12.60
CA LYS A 83 -14.48 18.76 -12.88
C LYS A 83 -13.91 19.28 -11.55
N PRO A 84 -12.66 19.77 -11.52
CA PRO A 84 -12.05 20.30 -10.30
C PRO A 84 -12.92 21.38 -9.61
N GLU A 85 -13.72 22.10 -10.40
CA GLU A 85 -14.67 23.13 -9.96
C GLU A 85 -15.92 22.56 -9.26
N GLU A 86 -16.26 21.29 -9.50
CA GLU A 86 -17.37 20.56 -8.88
C GLU A 86 -16.93 19.78 -7.63
N MET A 87 -15.63 19.76 -7.32
CA MET A 87 -15.14 19.17 -6.08
C MET A 87 -15.41 20.13 -4.92
N PRO A 88 -15.98 19.67 -3.80
CA PRO A 88 -16.10 20.51 -2.62
C PRO A 88 -14.70 20.93 -2.17
N GLU A 89 -14.49 22.23 -1.97
CA GLU A 89 -13.27 22.73 -1.33
C GLU A 89 -13.26 22.23 0.12
N ILE A 90 -12.50 21.17 0.37
CA ILE A 90 -12.30 20.66 1.72
C ILE A 90 -11.22 21.54 2.36
N ASP A 91 -11.61 22.47 3.23
CA ASP A 91 -10.65 23.13 4.12
C ASP A 91 -10.17 22.11 5.16
N ALA A 92 -9.02 21.48 4.85
CA ALA A 92 -8.39 20.49 5.69
C ALA A 92 -8.15 21.00 7.13
N ASN A 93 -7.96 22.32 7.33
CA ASN A 93 -7.80 22.88 8.66
C ASN A 93 -9.12 22.88 9.43
N GLN A 94 -10.24 23.15 8.76
CA GLN A 94 -11.57 23.10 9.37
C GLN A 94 -11.94 21.66 9.74
N SER A 95 -11.76 20.71 8.81
CA SER A 95 -12.06 19.29 9.10
C SER A 95 -11.21 18.73 10.24
N LEU A 96 -9.95 19.15 10.36
CA LEU A 96 -9.09 18.75 11.48
C LEU A 96 -9.55 19.34 12.82
N LYS A 97 -10.03 20.58 12.84
CA LYS A 97 -10.57 21.21 14.05
C LYS A 97 -11.82 20.47 14.55
N GLU A 98 -12.76 20.20 13.65
CA GLU A 98 -13.99 19.47 13.98
C GLU A 98 -13.70 18.07 14.56
N TYR A 99 -12.72 17.36 13.99
CA TYR A 99 -12.29 16.06 14.51
C TYR A 99 -11.68 16.16 15.92
N LEU A 100 -10.83 17.16 16.16
CA LEU A 100 -10.20 17.36 17.48
C LEU A 100 -11.24 17.71 18.53
N GLU A 101 -12.16 18.63 18.23
CA GLU A 101 -13.26 19.02 19.12
C GLU A 101 -14.15 17.84 19.47
N ALA A 102 -14.56 17.04 18.47
CA ALA A 102 -15.33 15.81 18.71
C ALA A 102 -14.58 14.80 19.60
N SER A 103 -13.25 14.73 19.47
CA SER A 103 -12.42 13.86 20.30
C SER A 103 -12.31 14.34 21.76
N GLU A 104 -12.35 15.66 21.98
CA GLU A 104 -12.31 16.26 23.31
C GLU A 104 -13.66 16.14 24.03
N GLU A 105 -14.77 16.37 23.31
CA GLU A 105 -16.11 16.13 23.85
C GLU A 105 -16.33 14.67 24.23
N ALA A 106 -15.84 13.72 23.41
CA ALA A 106 -15.91 12.29 23.73
C ALA A 106 -15.10 11.93 24.98
N LYS A 107 -13.95 12.59 25.20
CA LYS A 107 -13.16 12.42 26.43
C LYS A 107 -13.88 13.00 27.65
N LYS A 108 -14.52 14.18 27.50
CA LYS A 108 -15.25 14.86 28.57
C LYS A 108 -16.47 14.05 29.03
N LYS A 109 -17.28 13.53 28.10
CA LYS A 109 -18.41 12.65 28.42
C LYS A 109 -17.98 11.41 29.21
N ARG A 110 -16.85 10.81 28.82
CA ARG A 110 -16.30 9.64 29.52
C ARG A 110 -15.88 9.94 30.97
N SER A 111 -15.30 11.11 31.23
CA SER A 111 -14.95 11.52 32.60
C SER A 111 -16.17 11.86 33.47
N GLU A 112 -17.27 12.32 32.86
CA GLU A 112 -18.52 12.62 33.56
C GLU A 112 -19.26 11.31 33.93
N ASP A 113 -19.26 10.31 33.05
CA ASP A 113 -19.85 8.99 33.31
C ASP A 113 -19.07 8.18 34.38
N ASP A 114 -17.75 8.36 34.49
CA ASP A 114 -16.92 7.70 35.53
C ASP A 114 -17.07 8.35 36.93
N SER A 115 -17.77 9.50 37.03
CA SER A 115 -17.95 10.27 38.26
C SER A 115 -19.36 10.19 38.87
N ALA A 116 -20.27 9.45 38.23
CA ALA A 116 -21.66 9.22 38.67
C ALA A 116 -21.85 7.79 39.22
#